data_AF-A0A1Z4GLF2-F1
#
_entry.id   AF-A0A1Z4GLF2-F1
#
_cell.length_a   1.000
_cell.length_b   1.000
_cell.length_c   1.000
_cell.angle_alpha   90.00
_cell.angle_beta   90.00
_cell.angle_gamma   90.00
#
_symmetry.space_group_name_H-M   'P 1'
#
loop_
_entity.id
_entity.type
_entity.pdbx_description
1 polymer ?
#
loop_
_entity_poly.entity_id
_entity_poly.type
_entity_poly.pdbx_seq_one_letter_code
_entity_poly.pdbx_strand_id
1 'polypeptide(L)'
;MHKRNFEASTNLLALKKSAIQVCGQEFIDSLTKKGIYAKDIGFWLEVNKQLNISDDAYEVRKAEEEAKREQEMLEKRLKVSTNR
;
A
#
# COMPACT_ATOMS: atom_id res chain seq x y z
N MET A 1 -1.42 -10.95 -0.33
CA MET A 1 -1.83 -9.61 0.12
C MET A 1 -0.71 -8.58 0.07
N HIS A 2 0.58 -8.96 0.09
CA HIS A 2 1.72 -8.04 0.16
C HIS A 2 1.84 -6.96 -0.94
N LYS A 3 1.41 -7.23 -2.18
CA LYS A 3 1.37 -6.18 -3.23
C LYS A 3 0.53 -4.97 -2.83
N ARG A 4 -0.56 -5.20 -2.08
CA ARG A 4 -1.45 -4.13 -1.64
C ARG A 4 -0.84 -3.30 -0.51
N ASN A 5 -0.01 -3.90 0.35
CA ASN A 5 0.69 -3.16 1.40
C ASN A 5 1.70 -2.19 0.78
N PHE A 6 2.40 -2.59 -0.29
CA PHE A 6 3.26 -1.70 -1.04
C PHE A 6 2.48 -0.49 -1.58
N GLU A 7 1.36 -0.73 -2.26
CA GLU A 7 0.49 0.34 -2.79
C GLU A 7 -0.06 1.23 -1.67
N ALA A 8 -0.49 0.61 -0.57
CA ALA A 8 -1.00 1.28 0.61
C ALA A 8 0.05 2.20 1.24
N SER A 9 1.28 1.74 1.44
CA SER A 9 2.31 2.53 2.12
C SER A 9 3.01 3.53 1.21
N THR A 10 3.19 3.21 -0.08
CA THR A 10 3.99 4.05 -1.00
C THR A 10 3.14 4.92 -1.93
N ASN A 11 1.83 4.68 -2.03
CA ASN A 11 0.95 5.27 -3.05
C ASN A 11 1.35 4.97 -4.50
N LEU A 12 2.23 4.00 -4.74
CA LEU A 12 2.65 3.59 -6.07
C LEU A 12 2.05 2.23 -6.43
N LEU A 13 1.66 2.06 -7.68
CA LEU A 13 1.21 0.76 -8.21
C LEU A 13 2.29 -0.32 -8.01
N ALA A 14 1.88 -1.55 -7.69
CA ALA A 14 2.77 -2.69 -7.49
C ALA A 14 3.38 -3.21 -8.82
N LEU A 15 4.25 -2.40 -9.40
CA LEU A 15 5.01 -2.67 -10.63
C LEU A 15 6.50 -2.75 -10.31
N LYS A 16 7.26 -3.55 -11.09
CA LYS A 16 8.72 -3.67 -10.93
C LYS A 16 9.41 -2.30 -10.96
N LYS A 17 8.98 -1.41 -11.85
CA LYS A 17 9.52 -0.04 -11.97
C LYS A 17 9.30 0.78 -10.70
N SER A 18 8.12 0.70 -10.08
CA SER A 18 7.83 1.37 -8.80
C SER A 18 8.72 0.80 -7.69
N ALA A 19 8.86 -0.52 -7.61
CA ALA A 19 9.74 -1.15 -6.62
C ALA A 19 11.21 -0.72 -6.79
N ILE A 20 11.70 -0.60 -8.04
CA ILE A 20 13.03 -0.05 -8.35
C ILE A 20 13.15 1.40 -7.86
N GLN A 21 12.12 2.21 -8.05
CA GLN A 21 12.13 3.62 -7.64
C GLN A 21 12.26 3.78 -6.12
N VAL A 22 11.65 2.89 -5.33
CA VAL A 22 11.66 3.01 -3.86
C VAL A 22 12.82 2.22 -3.23
N CYS A 23 13.10 1.00 -3.69
CA CYS A 23 14.11 0.12 -3.11
C CYS A 23 15.48 0.18 -3.81
N GLY A 24 15.56 0.81 -4.98
CA GLY A 24 16.76 0.85 -5.81
C GLY A 24 16.90 -0.34 -6.76
N GLN A 25 17.59 -0.12 -7.87
CA GLN A 25 17.80 -1.12 -8.93
C GLN A 25 18.63 -2.33 -8.41
N GLU A 26 19.69 -2.07 -7.64
CA GLU A 26 20.60 -3.12 -7.15
C GLU A 26 19.87 -4.16 -6.28
N PHE A 27 18.98 -3.69 -5.40
CA PHE A 27 18.16 -4.57 -4.58
C PHE A 27 17.25 -5.45 -5.44
N ILE A 28 16.53 -4.85 -6.39
CA ILE A 28 15.61 -5.57 -7.28
C ILE A 28 16.34 -6.57 -8.18
N ASP A 29 17.55 -6.23 -8.62
CA ASP A 29 18.40 -7.14 -9.39
C ASP A 29 18.93 -8.29 -8.52
N SER A 30 19.20 -8.05 -7.24
CA SER A 30 19.57 -9.12 -6.30
C SER A 30 18.45 -10.14 -6.13
N LEU A 31 17.18 -9.71 -6.07
CA LEU A 31 16.01 -10.59 -6.02
C LEU A 31 15.87 -11.39 -7.33
N THR A 32 16.06 -10.70 -8.46
CA THR A 32 15.99 -11.33 -9.78
C THR A 32 17.08 -12.40 -9.94
N LYS A 33 18.31 -12.15 -9.46
CA LYS A 33 19.41 -13.13 -9.44
C LYS A 33 19.11 -14.35 -8.57
N LYS A 34 18.32 -14.18 -7.51
CA LYS A 34 17.80 -15.28 -6.68
C LYS A 34 16.60 -16.01 -7.30
N GLY A 35 16.17 -15.62 -8.51
CA GLY A 35 15.02 -16.20 -9.19
C GLY A 35 13.67 -15.71 -8.66
N ILE A 36 13.64 -14.59 -7.94
CA ILE A 36 12.42 -14.00 -7.37
C ILE A 36 12.02 -12.79 -8.23
N TYR A 37 10.88 -12.88 -8.91
CA TYR A 37 10.42 -11.89 -9.89
C TYR A 37 9.20 -11.13 -9.41
N ALA A 38 8.95 -9.94 -9.98
CA ALA A 38 7.82 -9.07 -9.59
C ALA A 38 6.41 -9.70 -9.73
N LYS A 39 6.28 -10.81 -10.46
CA LYS A 39 5.03 -11.58 -10.50
C LYS A 39 4.83 -12.41 -9.23
N ASP A 40 5.92 -12.86 -8.61
CA ASP A 40 5.94 -13.76 -7.46
C ASP A 40 5.54 -13.04 -6.17
N ILE A 41 4.87 -13.76 -5.28
CA ILE A 41 4.48 -13.22 -3.97
C ILE A 41 5.72 -12.93 -3.12
N GLY A 42 6.75 -13.79 -3.21
CA GLY A 42 8.03 -13.63 -2.50
C GLY A 42 8.74 -12.31 -2.82
N PHE A 43 8.60 -11.79 -4.03
CA PHE A 43 9.18 -10.50 -4.40
C PHE A 43 8.62 -9.36 -3.55
N TRP A 44 7.30 -9.32 -3.40
CA TRP A 44 6.64 -8.22 -2.68
C TRP A 44 6.76 -8.35 -1.17
N LEU A 45 6.90 -9.58 -0.68
CA LEU A 45 7.31 -9.82 0.70
C LEU A 45 8.66 -9.16 1.00
N GLU A 46 9.66 -9.40 0.15
CA GLU A 46 11.01 -8.87 0.36
C GLU A 46 11.07 -7.36 0.14
N VAL A 47 10.36 -6.84 -0.86
CA VAL A 47 10.20 -5.38 -1.07
C VAL A 47 9.56 -4.71 0.16
N ASN A 48 8.49 -5.27 0.71
CA ASN A 48 7.84 -4.69 1.88
C ASN A 48 8.74 -4.74 3.11
N LYS A 49 9.48 -5.84 3.31
CA LYS A 49 10.48 -5.94 4.39
C LYS A 49 11.58 -4.89 4.24
N GLN A 50 12.10 -4.71 3.02
CA GLN A 50 13.12 -3.70 2.74
C GLN A 50 12.64 -2.28 3.06
N LEU A 51 11.34 -2.03 2.89
CA LEU A 51 10.70 -0.75 3.20
C LEU A 51 10.17 -0.67 4.63
N ASN A 52 10.41 -1.68 5.46
CA ASN A 52 9.90 -1.80 6.83
C ASN A 52 8.36 -1.62 6.91
N ILE A 53 7.64 -2.11 5.89
CA ILE A 53 6.19 -2.07 5.82
C ILE A 53 5.64 -3.27 6.59
N SER A 54 4.77 -2.98 7.57
CA SER A 54 4.11 -4.01 8.37
C SER A 54 3.14 -4.86 7.54
N ASP A 55 2.92 -6.10 7.97
CA ASP A 55 2.04 -7.05 7.27
C ASP A 55 0.55 -6.63 7.32
N ASP A 56 0.16 -5.82 8.31
CA ASP A 56 -1.18 -5.27 8.49
C ASP A 56 -1.39 -3.91 7.82
N ALA A 57 -0.37 -3.32 7.18
CA ALA A 57 -0.43 -1.97 6.63
C ALA A 57 -1.59 -1.73 5.64
N TYR A 58 -2.00 -2.77 4.88
CA TYR A 58 -3.17 -2.68 4.01
C TYR A 58 -4.49 -2.59 4.80
N GLU A 59 -4.66 -3.38 5.85
CA GLU A 59 -5.88 -3.38 6.66
C GLU A 59 -6.00 -2.10 7.48
N VAL A 60 -4.88 -1.58 8.00
CA VAL A 60 -4.83 -0.27 8.68
C VAL A 60 -5.31 0.84 7.75
N ARG A 61 -4.74 0.93 6.54
CA ARG A 61 -5.11 1.98 5.59
C ARG A 61 -6.56 1.89 5.13
N LYS A 62 -7.06 0.67 4.96
CA LYS A 62 -8.46 0.42 4.59
C LYS A 62 -9.40 0.89 5.70
N ALA A 63 -9.09 0.61 6.96
CA ALA A 63 -9.87 1.07 8.11
C ALA A 63 -9.87 2.59 8.22
N GLU A 64 -8.74 3.26 7.96
CA GLU A 64 -8.66 4.73 7.92
C GLU A 64 -9.53 5.34 6.82
N GLU A 65 -9.54 4.76 5.61
CA GLU A 65 -10.42 5.22 4.52
C GLU A 65 -11.91 5.03 4.85
N GLU A 66 -12.26 3.92 5.47
CA GLU A 66 -13.65 3.62 5.87
C GLU A 66 -14.13 4.59 6.96
N ALA A 67 -13.31 4.80 8.00
CA ALA A 67 -13.60 5.79 9.05
C ALA A 67 -13.74 7.21 8.50
N LYS A 68 -12.88 7.61 7.55
CA LYS A 68 -12.98 8.92 6.90
C LYS A 68 -14.28 9.07 6.11
N ARG A 69 -14.68 8.03 5.35
CA ARG A 69 -15.97 8.05 4.62
C ARG A 69 -17.16 8.15 5.57
N GLU A 70 -17.14 7.46 6.70
CA GLU A 70 -18.17 7.56 7.72
C GLU A 70 -18.25 8.96 8.33
N GLN A 71 -17.12 9.57 8.66
CA GLN A 71 -17.04 10.95 9.15
C GLN A 71 -17.64 11.94 8.14
N GLU A 72 -17.25 11.85 6.87
CA GLU A 72 -17.77 12.73 5.81
C GLU A 72 -19.29 12.58 5.63
N MET A 73 -19.83 11.37 5.79
CA MET A 73 -21.27 11.12 5.73
C MET A 73 -22.03 11.71 6.93
N LEU A 74 -21.46 11.61 8.13
CA LEU A 74 -22.02 12.22 9.33
C LEU A 74 -22.03 13.75 9.24
N GLU A 75 -20.93 14.36 8.80
CA GLU A 75 -20.85 15.81 8.59
C GLU A 75 -21.87 16.30 7.57
N LYS A 76 -22.05 15.58 6.45
CA LYS A 76 -23.08 15.90 5.45
C LYS A 76 -24.48 15.83 6.05
N ARG A 77 -24.79 14.80 6.84
CA ARG A 77 -26.10 14.67 7.52
C ARG A 77 -26.34 15.81 8.50
N LEU A 78 -25.34 16.19 9.29
CA LEU A 78 -25.43 17.31 10.23
C LEU A 78 -25.64 18.66 9.51
N LYS A 79 -24.88 18.93 8.45
CA LYS A 79 -25.03 20.16 7.65
C LYS A 79 -26.40 20.28 6.97
N VAL A 80 -27.01 19.17 6.57
CA VAL A 80 -28.37 19.15 6.01
C VAL A 80 -29.44 19.39 7.09
N SER A 81 -29.21 18.92 8.32
CA SER A 81 -30.16 19.07 9.43
C SER A 81 -30.19 20.47 10.05
N THR A 82 -29.09 21.23 9.98
CA THR A 82 -29.00 22.58 10.60
C THR A 82 -29.55 23.70 9.70
N ASN A 83 -29.81 23.42 8.41
CA ASN A 83 -30.33 24.39 7.43
C ASN A 83 -31.86 24.29 7.22
N ARG A 84 -32.61 23.77 8.20
CA ARG A 84 -34.07 23.61 8.15
C ARG A 84 -34.72 24.23 9.38
#